data_AF-A0ABC8TYJ3-F1
#
_entry.id   AF-A0ABC8TYJ3-F1
#
_cell.length_a   1.000
_cell.length_b   1.000
_cell.length_c   1.000
_cell.angle_alpha   90.00
_cell.angle_beta   90.00
_cell.angle_gamma   90.00
#
_symmetry.space_group_name_H-M   'P 1'
#
loop_
_entity.id
_entity.type
_entity.pdbx_description
1 polymer ?
#
loop_
_entity_poly.entity_id
_entity_poly.type
_entity_poly.pdbx_seq_one_letter_code
_entity_poly.pdbx_strand_id
1 'polypeptide(L)' 'MARYLEKNPQHWHPNYNVVVKEIENMNKIKMAVFLNHTMNFQDYGEKNKRRSELVIELKKIFEDLNI' A
#
# COMPACT_ATOMS: atom_id res chain seq x y z
N MET A 1 -6.87 3.74 -1.50
CA MET A 1 -6.04 2.74 -0.78
C MET A 1 -6.91 1.86 0.10
N ALA A 2 -7.56 2.39 1.14
CA ALA A 2 -8.47 1.65 2.00
C ALA A 2 -9.48 0.80 1.20
N ARG A 3 -10.16 1.42 0.22
CA ARG A 3 -11.07 0.72 -0.70
C ARG A 3 -10.46 -0.47 -1.45
N TYR A 4 -9.17 -0.41 -1.82
CA TYR A 4 -8.52 -1.54 -2.49
C TYR A 4 -8.27 -2.69 -1.52
N LEU A 5 -7.83 -2.39 -0.28
CA LEU A 5 -7.66 -3.40 0.76
C LEU A 5 -8.99 -4.06 1.13
N GLU A 6 -10.04 -3.26 1.33
CA GLU A 6 -11.40 -3.71 1.66
C GLU A 6 -12.03 -4.57 0.55
N LYS A 7 -11.71 -4.32 -0.72
CA LYS A 7 -12.13 -5.14 -1.86
C LYS A 7 -11.37 -6.47 -1.96
N ASN A 8 -10.23 -6.60 -1.27
CA ASN A 8 -9.37 -7.79 -1.30
C ASN A 8 -9.09 -8.34 0.11
N PRO A 9 -10.13 -8.65 0.92
CA PRO A 9 -9.96 -9.04 2.32
C PRO A 9 -9.20 -10.38 2.47
N GLN A 10 -9.21 -11.22 1.45
CA GLN A 10 -8.45 -12.47 1.40
C GLN A 10 -6.94 -12.26 1.17
N HIS A 11 -6.52 -11.07 0.75
CA HIS A 11 -5.12 -10.75 0.49
C HIS A 11 -4.42 -10.06 1.66
N TRP A 12 -5.16 -9.24 2.40
CA TRP A 12 -4.61 -8.30 3.38
C TRP A 12 -5.31 -8.43 4.72
N HIS A 13 -4.51 -8.38 5.79
CA HIS A 13 -5.06 -8.22 7.13
C HIS A 13 -5.72 -6.83 7.24
N PRO A 14 -6.87 -6.69 7.94
CA PRO A 14 -7.61 -5.42 8.01
C PRO A 14 -6.81 -4.29 8.67
N ASN A 15 -5.89 -4.61 9.58
CA ASN A 15 -5.01 -3.63 10.21
C ASN A 15 -3.90 -3.18 9.25
N TYR A 16 -3.94 -1.92 8.85
CA TYR A 16 -2.90 -1.23 8.10
C TYR A 16 -2.61 0.13 8.74
N ASN A 17 -1.41 0.67 8.49
CA ASN A 17 -1.03 2.01 8.96
C ASN A 17 -0.40 2.81 7.83
N VAL A 18 -0.72 4.11 7.77
CA VAL A 18 -0.05 5.08 6.90
C VAL A 18 0.62 6.10 7.80
N VAL A 19 1.92 6.29 7.62
CA VAL A 19 2.73 7.13 8.50
C VAL A 19 3.55 8.10 7.66
N VAL A 20 3.51 9.38 8.01
CA VAL A 20 4.44 10.38 7.47
C VAL A 20 5.80 10.13 8.12
N LYS A 21 6.81 9.82 7.30
CA LYS A 21 8.17 9.57 7.77
C LYS A 21 8.97 10.86 7.86
N GLU A 22 8.81 11.73 6.88
CA GLU A 22 9.62 12.94 6.75
C GLU A 22 8.87 13.96 5.90
N ILE A 23 9.02 15.24 6.22
CA ILE A 23 8.60 16.36 5.38
C ILE A 23 9.89 16.92 4.80
N GLU A 24 10.18 16.65 3.53
CA GLU A 24 11.44 17.07 2.91
C GLU A 24 11.45 18.58 2.64
N ASN A 25 10.32 19.13 2.22
CA ASN A 25 10.09 20.56 2.05
C ASN A 25 8.58 20.87 2.04
N MET A 26 8.19 22.13 1.83
CA MET A 26 6.78 22.55 1.86
C MET A 26 5.88 21.77 0.88
N ASN A 27 6.43 21.18 -0.18
CA ASN A 27 5.69 20.52 -1.25
C ASN A 27 6.02 19.02 -1.39
N LYS A 28 6.82 18.43 -0.49
CA LYS A 28 7.26 17.04 -0.62
C LYS A 28 7.31 16.33 0.72
N ILE A 29 6.54 15.24 0.81
CA ILE A 29 6.41 14.42 2.00
C ILE A 29 6.77 12.97 1.64
N LYS A 30 7.60 12.34 2.48
CA LYS A 30 7.81 10.89 2.44
C LYS A 30 6.83 10.21 3.37
N MET A 31 6.10 9.25 2.83
CA MET A 31 5.17 8.41 3.58
C MET A 31 5.58 6.94 3.51
N ALA A 32 5.23 6.20 4.55
CA ALA A 32 5.34 4.75 4.59
C ALA A 32 3.97 4.13 4.81
N VAL A 33 3.68 3.07 4.06
CA VAL A 33 2.48 2.26 4.25
C VAL A 33 2.89 0.91 4.82
N PHE A 34 2.36 0.56 5.98
CA PHE A 34 2.58 -0.71 6.66
C PHE A 34 1.34 -1.58 6.50
N LEU A 35 1.55 -2.77 5.96
CA LEU A 35 0.52 -3.73 5.58
C LEU A 35 0.94 -5.12 6.04
N ASN A 36 -0.02 -5.97 6.39
CA ASN A 36 0.22 -7.39 6.61
C ASN A 36 -0.57 -8.21 5.58
N HIS A 37 0.08 -9.22 5.02
CA HIS A 37 -0.61 -10.19 4.17
C HIS A 37 -1.27 -11.25 5.04
N THR A 38 -2.32 -11.88 4.53
CA THR A 38 -2.94 -13.07 5.14
C THR A 38 -2.13 -14.35 4.90
N MET A 39 -1.29 -14.37 3.86
CA MET A 39 -0.48 -15.53 3.46
C MET A 39 0.82 -15.66 4.26
N ASN A 40 1.37 -16.88 4.31
CA ASN A 40 2.64 -17.16 4.99
C ASN A 40 3.86 -16.79 4.12
N PHE A 41 5.08 -17.04 4.62
CA PHE A 41 6.32 -16.67 3.92
C PHE A 41 6.70 -17.58 2.74
N GLN A 42 6.07 -18.75 2.61
CA GLN A 42 6.39 -19.74 1.58
C GLN A 42 5.92 -19.28 0.18
N ASP A 43 4.86 -18.46 0.14
CA ASP A 43 4.28 -17.90 -1.09
C ASP A 43 4.96 -16.58 -1.53
N TYR A 44 6.29 -16.50 -1.47
CA TYR A 44 7.02 -15.25 -1.71
C TYR A 44 6.76 -14.62 -3.08
N GLY A 45 6.62 -15.43 -4.13
CA GLY A 45 6.30 -14.96 -5.48
C GLY A 45 4.95 -14.24 -5.54
N GLU A 46 3.90 -14.88 -5.03
CA GLU A 46 2.55 -14.32 -4.97
C GLU A 46 2.49 -13.10 -4.04
N LYS A 47 3.20 -13.15 -2.90
CA LYS A 47 3.35 -12.01 -1.99
C LYS A 47 3.92 -10.78 -2.70
N ASN A 48 4.96 -10.95 -3.51
CA ASN A 48 5.53 -9.84 -4.27
C ASN A 48 4.60 -9.34 -5.36
N LYS A 49 3.89 -10.24 -6.04
CA LYS A 49 2.89 -9.85 -7.05
C LYS A 49 1.79 -8.96 -6.45
N ARG A 50 1.21 -9.36 -5.31
CA ARG A 50 0.18 -8.56 -4.60
C ARG A 50 0.71 -7.20 -4.16
N ARG A 51 1.96 -7.12 -3.71
CA ARG A 51 2.62 -5.84 -3.40
C ARG A 51 2.71 -4.95 -4.63
N SER A 52 3.11 -5.49 -5.77
CA SER A 52 3.21 -4.73 -7.03
C SER A 52 1.84 -4.21 -7.50
N GLU A 53 0.80 -5.03 -7.43
CA GLU A 53 -0.57 -4.62 -7.75
C GLU A 53 -1.03 -3.46 -6.87
N LEU A 54 -0.73 -3.55 -5.57
CA LEU A 54 -1.03 -2.47 -4.64
C LEU A 54 -0.27 -1.18 -4.98
N VAL A 55 1.01 -1.26 -5.35
CA VAL A 55 1.80 -0.08 -5.76
C VAL A 55 1.20 0.58 -6.99
N ILE A 56 0.73 -0.20 -7.96
CA ILE A 56 0.03 0.32 -9.15
C ILE A 56 -1.25 1.06 -8.76
N GLU A 57 -2.03 0.50 -7.84
CA GLU A 57 -3.25 1.16 -7.35
C GLU A 57 -2.94 2.46 -6.61
N LEU A 58 -1.91 2.47 -5.76
CA LEU A 58 -1.45 3.69 -5.09
C LEU A 58 -1.02 4.76 -6.08
N LYS A 59 -0.31 4.36 -7.15
CA LYS A 59 0.08 5.28 -8.22
C LYS A 59 -1.15 5.93 -8.86
N LYS A 60 -2.18 5.17 -9.21
CA LYS A 60 -3.42 5.71 -9.80
C LYS A 60 -4.09 6.72 -8.86
N ILE A 61 -4.14 6.42 -7.56
CA ILE A 61 -4.71 7.33 -6.56
C ILE A 61 -3.93 8.64 -6.49
N PHE A 62 -2.59 8.57 -6.55
CA PHE A 62 -1.75 9.78 -6.57
C PHE A 62 -1.94 10.59 -7.85
N GLU A 63 -2.02 9.93 -9.01
CA GLU A 63 -2.34 10.58 -10.29
C GLU A 63 -3.73 11.27 -10.25
N ASP A 64 -4.76 10.60 -9.72
CA ASP A 64 -6.12 11.14 -9.58
C ASP A 64 -6.17 12.36 -8.63
N LEU A 65 -5.31 12.37 -7.60
CA LEU A 65 -5.18 13.46 -6.64
C LEU A 65 -4.21 14.56 -7.11
N ASN A 66 -3.54 14.37 -8.26
CA ASN A 66 -2.53 15.26 -8.82
C ASN A 66 -1.37 15.53 -7.84
N ILE A 67 -0.87 14.48 -7.17
CA ILE A 67 0.26 14.50 -6.22
C ILE A 67 1.39 13.54 -6.59
#